data_AF-A0A2V6YMN9-F1
#
_entry.id   AF-A0A2V6YMN9-F1
#
_cell.length_a   1.000
_cell.length_b   1.000
_cell.length_c   1.000
_cell.angle_alpha   90.00
_cell.angle_beta   90.00
_cell.angle_gamma   90.00
#
_symmetry.space_group_name_H-M   'P 1'
#
loop_
_entity.id
_entity.type
_entity.pdbx_description
1 polymer ?
#
loop_
_entity_poly.entity_id
_entity_poly.type
_entity_poly.pdbx_seq_one_letter_code
_entity_poly.pdbx_strand_id
1 'polypeptide(L)'
;MPLMFLLLALMGGPVLAGGIGPKVGLVLYEVTEDMFLLDHNGVPVPALANAHRRSAVAQLSGFAKLGTPLCPWEVLILTPGAKNCTVNASGADDLSLADGKGTLGGTFAVVVKAGKMADAPEFVVMTGSFEGAADLSLPFAGVAPVGFLTGGKGCIDVGRHPCKPEKDTAFTFTGTFRLPFALTATGEHRPPKENHPAYYLADDLRKLLTVEPNERSLGMPTVRLEIKF
;
A
#
# COMPACT_ATOMS: atom_id res chain seq x y z
N MET A 1 35.71 29.91 -32.21
CA MET A 1 34.46 30.38 -31.57
C MET A 1 33.93 29.27 -30.68
N PRO A 2 34.31 29.26 -29.39
CA PRO A 2 33.80 28.33 -28.40
C PRO A 2 32.48 28.86 -27.80
N LEU A 3 31.83 28.03 -26.97
CA LEU A 3 30.90 28.46 -25.90
C LEU A 3 29.41 28.70 -26.26
N MET A 4 28.66 27.62 -26.52
CA MET A 4 27.19 27.48 -26.29
C MET A 4 26.83 26.10 -26.87
N PHE A 5 26.66 25.02 -26.12
CA PHE A 5 25.53 24.74 -25.23
C PHE A 5 25.96 23.67 -24.23
N LEU A 6 26.69 24.07 -23.19
CA LEU A 6 26.93 23.28 -21.99
C LEU A 6 26.01 23.83 -20.89
N LEU A 7 24.68 23.69 -21.06
CA LEU A 7 23.71 24.23 -20.09
C LEU A 7 22.31 23.59 -20.17
N LEU A 8 22.26 22.27 -20.41
CA LEU A 8 21.04 21.48 -20.11
C LEU A 8 21.36 20.25 -19.24
N ALA A 9 22.39 20.36 -18.41
CA ALA A 9 22.77 19.37 -17.41
C ALA A 9 22.54 19.95 -16.01
N LEU A 10 21.30 20.36 -15.66
CA LEU A 10 20.99 20.81 -14.28
C LEU A 10 19.49 20.94 -13.94
N MET A 11 18.60 20.15 -14.56
CA MET A 11 17.17 20.06 -14.15
C MET A 11 16.65 18.61 -14.16
N GLY A 12 17.54 17.65 -13.91
CA GLY A 12 17.19 16.25 -13.69
C GLY A 12 17.72 15.82 -12.33
N GLY A 13 17.29 16.51 -11.27
CA GLY A 13 17.42 15.93 -9.93
C GLY A 13 16.71 14.57 -9.93
N PRO A 14 17.17 13.58 -9.14
CA PRO A 14 16.47 12.32 -9.06
C PRO A 14 15.03 12.64 -8.63
N VAL A 15 14.08 12.44 -9.55
CA VAL A 15 12.68 12.29 -9.17
C VAL A 15 12.70 11.13 -8.20
N LEU A 16 12.45 11.42 -6.92
CA LEU A 16 12.17 10.39 -5.94
C LEU A 16 10.87 9.72 -6.39
N ALA A 17 10.99 8.73 -7.26
CA ALA A 17 9.91 7.81 -7.59
C ALA A 17 9.32 7.30 -6.28
N GLY A 18 8.07 7.64 -6.00
CA GLY A 18 7.35 7.18 -4.81
C GLY A 18 8.00 7.57 -3.48
N GLY A 19 8.34 8.84 -3.29
CA GLY A 19 8.90 9.36 -2.04
C GLY A 19 8.03 9.02 -0.83
N ILE A 20 8.37 7.91 -0.15
CA ILE A 20 7.84 7.55 1.16
C ILE A 20 8.03 8.76 2.09
N GLY A 21 6.94 9.35 2.58
CA GLY A 21 7.02 10.50 3.49
C GLY A 21 7.96 10.22 4.67
N PRO A 22 8.59 11.23 5.29
CA PRO A 22 9.66 11.01 6.27
C PRO A 22 9.24 10.15 7.49
N LYS A 23 7.93 10.09 7.78
CA LYS A 23 7.33 9.29 8.86
C LYS A 23 6.71 7.97 8.38
N VAL A 24 6.64 7.73 7.07
CA VAL A 24 6.12 6.50 6.49
C VAL A 24 7.30 5.53 6.36
N GLY A 25 7.11 4.28 6.82
CA GLY A 25 8.11 3.23 6.78
C GLY A 25 7.92 2.27 5.60
N LEU A 26 6.68 2.10 5.14
CA LEU A 26 6.32 1.23 4.02
C LEU A 26 5.18 1.87 3.24
N VAL A 27 5.25 1.81 1.91
CA VAL A 27 4.12 2.12 1.04
C VAL A 27 3.79 0.87 0.23
N LEU A 28 2.51 0.48 0.25
CA LEU A 28 1.95 -0.60 -0.54
C LEU A 28 0.90 -0.06 -1.50
N TYR A 29 0.79 -0.69 -2.66
CA TYR A 29 -0.23 -0.42 -3.66
C TYR A 29 -1.05 -1.69 -3.88
N GLU A 30 -2.37 -1.56 -3.86
CA GLU A 30 -3.29 -2.65 -4.16
C GLU A 30 -3.25 -2.98 -5.66
N VAL A 31 -2.60 -4.08 -6.01
CA VAL A 31 -2.41 -4.52 -7.40
C VAL A 31 -3.68 -5.15 -7.94
N THR A 32 -4.34 -5.98 -7.14
CA THR A 32 -5.63 -6.61 -7.45
C THR A 32 -6.44 -6.77 -6.18
N GLU A 33 -7.75 -6.81 -6.30
CA GLU A 33 -8.68 -7.13 -5.21
C GLU A 33 -9.85 -7.96 -5.74
N ASP A 34 -10.14 -9.06 -5.04
CA ASP A 34 -11.39 -9.81 -5.20
C ASP A 34 -12.30 -9.50 -4.01
N MET A 35 -13.52 -9.02 -4.29
CA MET A 35 -14.44 -8.53 -3.27
C MET A 35 -15.84 -9.15 -3.39
N PHE A 36 -16.39 -9.55 -2.25
CA PHE A 36 -17.77 -9.99 -2.09
C PHE A 36 -18.54 -9.04 -1.19
N LEU A 37 -19.77 -8.75 -1.60
CA LEU A 37 -20.80 -8.21 -0.74
C LEU A 37 -21.53 -9.39 -0.10
N LEU A 38 -21.67 -9.37 1.23
CA LEU A 38 -22.27 -10.47 1.99
C LEU A 38 -23.52 -9.98 2.73
N ASP A 39 -24.55 -10.83 2.79
CA ASP A 39 -25.73 -10.61 3.64
C ASP A 39 -25.42 -10.84 5.13
N HIS A 40 -26.45 -10.79 5.98
CA HIS A 40 -26.29 -11.01 7.43
C HIS A 40 -25.88 -12.45 7.80
N ASN A 41 -26.01 -13.41 6.89
CA ASN A 41 -25.62 -14.81 7.06
C ASN A 41 -24.23 -15.11 6.49
N GLY A 42 -23.56 -14.12 5.90
CA GLY A 42 -22.27 -14.31 5.23
C GLY A 42 -22.38 -14.89 3.82
N VAL A 43 -23.57 -14.85 3.20
CA VAL A 43 -23.79 -15.35 1.83
C VAL A 43 -23.54 -14.23 0.82
N PRO A 44 -22.78 -14.47 -0.27
CA PRO A 44 -22.58 -13.50 -1.32
C PRO A 44 -23.88 -13.01 -1.95
N VAL A 45 -24.04 -11.70 -2.08
CA VAL A 45 -25.17 -11.04 -2.72
C VAL A 45 -24.71 -10.13 -3.85
N PRO A 46 -25.48 -10.01 -4.95
CA PRO A 46 -25.06 -9.24 -6.12
C PRO A 46 -25.33 -7.73 -6.00
N ALA A 47 -26.05 -7.28 -4.98
CA ALA A 47 -26.53 -5.91 -4.85
C ALA A 47 -26.27 -5.33 -3.46
N LEU A 48 -25.78 -4.08 -3.43
CA LEU A 48 -25.48 -3.36 -2.19
C LEU A 48 -26.69 -3.21 -1.26
N ALA A 49 -27.90 -3.11 -1.81
CA ALA A 49 -29.14 -2.99 -1.03
C ALA A 49 -29.42 -4.20 -0.11
N ASN A 50 -28.86 -5.37 -0.43
CA ASN A 50 -29.01 -6.61 0.34
C ASN A 50 -27.75 -6.95 1.16
N ALA A 51 -26.72 -6.11 1.06
CA ALA A 51 -25.43 -6.37 1.65
C ALA A 51 -25.35 -5.73 3.05
N HIS A 52 -24.72 -6.46 3.97
CA HIS A 52 -24.41 -6.01 5.32
C HIS A 52 -22.90 -5.90 5.55
N ARG A 53 -22.11 -6.71 4.84
CA ARG A 53 -20.66 -6.74 4.97
C ARG A 53 -19.99 -6.72 3.60
N ARG A 54 -18.75 -6.22 3.58
CA ARG A 54 -17.80 -6.38 2.48
C ARG A 54 -16.69 -7.29 2.98
N SER A 55 -16.35 -8.31 2.22
CA SER A 55 -15.13 -9.09 2.46
C SER A 55 -14.32 -9.13 1.18
N ALA A 56 -13.05 -8.76 1.30
CA ALA A 56 -12.15 -8.68 0.16
C ALA A 56 -10.79 -9.33 0.44
N VAL A 57 -10.13 -9.80 -0.61
CA VAL A 57 -8.73 -10.21 -0.59
C VAL A 57 -7.97 -9.41 -1.64
N ALA A 58 -6.99 -8.65 -1.17
CA ALA A 58 -6.13 -7.81 -1.98
C ALA A 58 -4.71 -8.39 -2.07
N GLN A 59 -4.13 -8.34 -3.27
CA GLN A 59 -2.68 -8.51 -3.47
C GLN A 59 -2.04 -7.13 -3.55
N LEU A 60 -1.03 -6.89 -2.72
CA LEU A 60 -0.36 -5.61 -2.62
C LEU A 60 1.13 -5.76 -2.93
N SER A 61 1.71 -4.72 -3.53
CA SER A 61 3.16 -4.63 -3.71
C SER A 61 3.65 -3.21 -3.48
N GLY A 62 4.88 -3.07 -2.98
CA GLY A 62 5.47 -1.77 -2.76
C GLY A 62 6.83 -1.84 -2.09
N PHE A 63 7.18 -0.81 -1.33
CA PHE A 63 8.55 -0.61 -0.84
C PHE A 63 8.60 -0.27 0.63
N ALA A 64 9.38 -1.04 1.39
CA ALA A 64 9.78 -0.72 2.75
C ALA A 64 11.09 0.09 2.73
N LYS A 65 11.12 1.18 3.49
CA LYS A 65 12.30 2.03 3.66
C LYS A 65 13.38 1.24 4.41
N LEU A 66 14.62 1.37 3.96
CA LEU A 66 15.76 0.76 4.64
C LEU A 66 15.91 1.30 6.07
N GLY A 67 16.19 0.40 7.02
CA GLY A 67 16.20 0.66 8.46
C GLY A 67 14.86 0.44 9.17
N THR A 68 13.81 0.00 8.46
CA THR A 68 12.52 -0.38 9.07
C THR A 68 12.50 -1.86 9.45
N PRO A 69 11.55 -2.33 10.28
CA PRO A 69 11.42 -3.74 10.62
C PRO A 69 11.34 -4.68 9.41
N LEU A 70 10.72 -4.22 8.31
CA LEU A 70 10.57 -4.99 7.08
C LEU A 70 11.70 -4.76 6.06
N CYS A 71 12.68 -3.91 6.36
CA CYS A 71 13.86 -3.73 5.54
C CYS A 71 15.03 -3.31 6.44
N PRO A 72 15.52 -4.21 7.31
CA PRO A 72 16.56 -3.87 8.26
C PRO A 72 17.91 -3.69 7.53
N TRP A 73 18.86 -2.98 8.13
CA TRP A 73 20.13 -2.61 7.47
C TRP A 73 20.96 -3.83 7.04
N GLU A 74 20.76 -4.97 7.69
CA GLU A 74 21.37 -6.27 7.43
C GLU A 74 21.11 -6.77 6.00
N VAL A 75 20.04 -6.30 5.35
CA VAL A 75 19.79 -6.59 3.93
C VAL A 75 20.94 -6.13 3.03
N LEU A 76 21.68 -5.08 3.41
CA LEU A 76 22.85 -4.59 2.66
C LEU A 76 23.98 -5.61 2.55
N ILE A 77 24.03 -6.62 3.44
CA ILE A 77 24.98 -7.74 3.33
C ILE A 77 24.68 -8.57 2.08
N LEU A 78 23.39 -8.77 1.78
CA LEU A 78 22.92 -9.58 0.65
C LEU A 78 22.84 -8.77 -0.64
N THR A 79 22.43 -7.50 -0.54
CA THR A 79 22.26 -6.62 -1.70
C THR A 79 22.93 -5.27 -1.44
N PRO A 80 24.26 -5.18 -1.62
CA PRO A 80 24.99 -3.93 -1.42
C PRO A 80 24.43 -2.81 -2.29
N GLY A 81 24.00 -1.72 -1.68
CA GLY A 81 23.43 -0.56 -2.37
C GLY A 81 21.90 -0.54 -2.47
N ALA A 82 21.18 -1.48 -1.83
CA ALA A 82 19.74 -1.33 -1.63
C ALA A 82 19.41 0.03 -0.99
N LYS A 83 18.32 0.64 -1.47
CA LYS A 83 17.74 1.86 -0.88
C LYS A 83 16.42 1.58 -0.17
N ASN A 84 15.79 0.46 -0.52
CA ASN A 84 14.54 -0.06 0.00
C ASN A 84 14.51 -1.58 -0.24
N CYS A 85 13.52 -2.22 0.34
CA CYS A 85 13.17 -3.61 0.06
C CYS A 85 11.79 -3.65 -0.56
N THR A 86 11.56 -4.54 -1.51
CA THR A 86 10.22 -4.74 -2.06
C THR A 86 9.42 -5.61 -1.12
N VAL A 87 8.16 -5.26 -0.90
CA VAL A 87 7.23 -6.02 -0.07
C VAL A 87 6.06 -6.43 -0.93
N ASN A 88 5.78 -7.74 -0.98
CA ASN A 88 4.58 -8.30 -1.57
C ASN A 88 3.70 -8.83 -0.45
N ALA A 89 2.42 -8.48 -0.42
CA ALA A 89 1.51 -8.86 0.64
C ALA A 89 0.18 -9.35 0.09
N SER A 90 -0.45 -10.28 0.82
CA SER A 90 -1.81 -10.71 0.61
C SER A 90 -2.59 -10.31 1.85
N GLY A 91 -3.52 -9.37 1.71
CA GLY A 91 -4.36 -8.87 2.80
C GLY A 91 -5.81 -9.23 2.57
N ALA A 92 -6.49 -9.70 3.60
CA ALA A 92 -7.94 -9.90 3.62
C ALA A 92 -8.57 -8.90 4.58
N ASP A 93 -9.74 -8.37 4.20
CA ASP A 93 -10.58 -7.58 5.09
C ASP A 93 -11.98 -8.17 5.24
N ASP A 94 -12.61 -7.78 6.34
CA ASP A 94 -14.01 -7.99 6.60
C ASP A 94 -14.57 -6.75 7.31
N LEU A 95 -15.38 -5.99 6.58
CA LEU A 95 -15.89 -4.68 6.96
C LEU A 95 -17.41 -4.69 7.03
N SER A 96 -17.96 -4.04 8.06
CA SER A 96 -19.37 -3.73 8.15
C SER A 96 -19.71 -2.58 7.17
N LEU A 97 -20.78 -2.75 6.40
CA LEU A 97 -21.29 -1.71 5.51
C LEU A 97 -22.09 -0.64 6.26
N ALA A 98 -22.45 -0.88 7.52
CA ALA A 98 -23.20 0.08 8.33
C ALA A 98 -22.33 1.26 8.80
N ASP A 99 -21.05 1.01 9.06
CA ASP A 99 -20.11 1.98 9.62
C ASP A 99 -18.76 2.04 8.91
N GLY A 100 -18.50 1.14 7.95
CA GLY A 100 -17.24 1.07 7.22
C GLY A 100 -16.07 0.54 8.04
N LYS A 101 -16.33 -0.13 9.18
CA LYS A 101 -15.28 -0.59 10.09
C LYS A 101 -15.20 -2.11 10.13
N GLY A 102 -14.03 -2.61 10.51
CA GLY A 102 -13.83 -4.05 10.70
C GLY A 102 -12.37 -4.42 10.91
N THR A 103 -12.02 -5.62 10.47
CA THR A 103 -10.68 -6.17 10.66
C THR A 103 -9.99 -6.41 9.33
N LEU A 104 -8.67 -6.39 9.36
CA LEU A 104 -7.83 -6.89 8.30
C LEU A 104 -6.76 -7.80 8.86
N GLY A 105 -6.26 -8.69 8.01
CA GLY A 105 -5.10 -9.51 8.31
C GLY A 105 -4.56 -10.17 7.06
N GLY A 106 -3.37 -10.72 7.15
CA GLY A 106 -2.71 -11.24 5.96
C GLY A 106 -1.29 -11.70 6.17
N THR A 107 -0.60 -11.93 5.06
CA THR A 107 0.79 -12.34 5.02
C THR A 107 1.60 -11.43 4.12
N PHE A 108 2.91 -11.42 4.32
CA PHE A 108 3.83 -10.69 3.48
C PHE A 108 5.11 -11.48 3.21
N ALA A 109 5.77 -11.11 2.12
CA ALA A 109 7.15 -11.48 1.81
C ALA A 109 7.93 -10.20 1.50
N VAL A 110 9.09 -10.05 2.12
CA VAL A 110 10.09 -9.05 1.75
C VAL A 110 11.05 -9.71 0.78
N VAL A 111 11.20 -9.09 -0.39
CA VAL A 111 12.06 -9.56 -1.46
C VAL A 111 13.07 -8.49 -1.84
N VAL A 112 14.26 -8.96 -2.23
CA VAL A 112 15.34 -8.12 -2.72
C VAL A 112 15.81 -8.63 -4.07
N LYS A 113 16.56 -7.79 -4.78
CA LYS A 113 17.21 -8.20 -6.01
C LYS A 113 18.45 -9.03 -5.68
N ALA A 114 18.47 -10.27 -6.16
CA ALA A 114 19.64 -11.14 -6.07
C ALA A 114 20.60 -10.85 -7.24
N GLY A 115 21.79 -10.32 -6.93
CA GLY A 115 22.86 -10.10 -7.90
C GLY A 115 22.48 -9.15 -9.04
N LYS A 116 23.00 -9.43 -10.25
CA LYS A 116 22.82 -8.60 -11.45
C LYS A 116 21.74 -9.14 -12.40
N MET A 117 20.76 -9.87 -11.88
CA MET A 117 19.71 -10.46 -12.71
C MET A 117 18.89 -9.38 -13.44
N ALA A 118 18.36 -9.71 -14.62
CA ALA A 118 17.53 -8.77 -15.38
C ALA A 118 16.17 -8.52 -14.72
N ASP A 119 15.71 -9.44 -13.86
CA ASP A 119 14.35 -9.44 -13.31
C ASP A 119 14.14 -8.45 -12.14
N ALA A 120 12.86 -8.31 -11.76
CA ALA A 120 12.40 -7.63 -10.56
C ALA A 120 12.91 -8.31 -9.27
N PRO A 121 12.88 -7.62 -8.12
CA PRO A 121 13.21 -8.23 -6.83
C PRO A 121 12.33 -9.47 -6.54
N GLU A 122 12.96 -10.62 -6.32
CA GLU A 122 12.28 -11.91 -6.10
C GLU A 122 12.90 -12.74 -4.97
N PHE A 123 14.11 -12.41 -4.52
CA PHE A 123 14.80 -13.18 -3.51
C PHE A 123 14.21 -12.90 -2.12
N VAL A 124 13.45 -13.86 -1.59
CA VAL A 124 12.80 -13.75 -0.28
C VAL A 124 13.84 -13.71 0.82
N VAL A 125 13.83 -12.62 1.59
CA VAL A 125 14.68 -12.44 2.79
C VAL A 125 13.89 -12.52 4.08
N MET A 126 12.57 -12.37 4.01
CA MET A 126 11.68 -12.38 5.17
C MET A 126 10.25 -12.73 4.74
N THR A 127 9.54 -13.49 5.56
CA THR A 127 8.09 -13.64 5.46
C THR A 127 7.46 -13.35 6.81
N GLY A 128 6.15 -13.15 6.83
CA GLY A 128 5.42 -12.96 8.07
C GLY A 128 3.94 -12.78 7.88
N SER A 129 3.28 -12.47 8.98
CA SER A 129 1.85 -12.18 9.04
C SER A 129 1.58 -10.83 9.70
N PHE A 130 0.38 -10.31 9.44
CA PHE A 130 -0.10 -9.08 10.07
C PHE A 130 -1.60 -9.15 10.35
N GLU A 131 -2.04 -8.32 11.30
CA GLU A 131 -3.45 -8.09 11.63
C GLU A 131 -3.65 -6.64 12.08
N GLY A 132 -4.88 -6.15 12.01
CA GLY A 132 -5.25 -4.83 12.51
C GLY A 132 -6.74 -4.54 12.37
N ALA A 133 -7.14 -3.38 12.89
CA ALA A 133 -8.48 -2.84 12.69
C ALA A 133 -8.48 -1.82 11.54
N ALA A 134 -9.44 -1.96 10.63
CA ALA A 134 -9.67 -1.04 9.52
C ALA A 134 -10.85 -0.11 9.84
N ASP A 135 -10.69 1.16 9.46
CA ASP A 135 -11.72 2.19 9.51
C ASP A 135 -11.79 2.91 8.16
N LEU A 136 -12.79 2.53 7.36
CA LEU A 136 -13.17 3.14 6.08
C LEU A 136 -14.49 3.92 6.21
N SER A 137 -14.83 4.41 7.41
CA SER A 137 -16.07 5.16 7.65
C SER A 137 -16.19 6.42 6.78
N LEU A 138 -15.09 7.16 6.59
CA LEU A 138 -15.08 8.37 5.76
C LEU A 138 -15.41 8.12 4.29
N PRO A 139 -14.78 7.17 3.58
CA PRO A 139 -15.15 6.89 2.19
C PRO A 139 -16.55 6.29 2.08
N PHE A 140 -16.99 5.47 3.03
CA PHE A 140 -18.34 4.89 3.03
C PHE A 140 -19.42 5.96 3.23
N ALA A 141 -19.14 6.97 4.06
CA ALA A 141 -20.02 8.13 4.23
C ALA A 141 -19.92 9.16 3.08
N GLY A 142 -19.06 8.93 2.08
CA GLY A 142 -18.82 9.87 0.98
C GLY A 142 -18.14 11.18 1.41
N VAL A 143 -17.52 11.21 2.59
CA VAL A 143 -16.91 12.42 3.18
C VAL A 143 -15.50 12.67 2.64
N ALA A 144 -14.65 11.63 2.65
CA ALA A 144 -13.29 11.72 2.14
C ALA A 144 -12.77 10.35 1.69
N PRO A 145 -11.96 10.26 0.62
CA PRO A 145 -11.38 9.01 0.12
C PRO A 145 -10.14 8.59 0.94
N VAL A 146 -10.25 8.61 2.27
CA VAL A 146 -9.16 8.30 3.20
C VAL A 146 -9.66 7.38 4.31
N GLY A 147 -8.93 6.32 4.58
CA GLY A 147 -9.21 5.38 5.67
C GLY A 147 -8.00 5.15 6.56
N PHE A 148 -8.18 4.42 7.65
CA PHE A 148 -7.15 4.21 8.66
C PHE A 148 -7.01 2.75 9.06
N LEU A 149 -5.79 2.37 9.40
CA LEU A 149 -5.44 1.11 10.02
C LEU A 149 -4.87 1.40 11.40
N THR A 150 -5.49 0.81 12.43
CA THR A 150 -5.09 1.01 13.83
C THR A 150 -4.86 -0.33 14.53
N GLY A 151 -4.09 -0.29 15.61
CA GLY A 151 -3.76 -1.49 16.38
C GLY A 151 -3.01 -2.55 15.56
N GLY A 152 -2.30 -2.13 14.51
CA GLY A 152 -1.59 -3.03 13.61
C GLY A 152 -0.51 -3.79 14.36
N LYS A 153 -0.48 -5.10 14.18
CA LYS A 153 0.54 -6.00 14.69
C LYS A 153 1.06 -6.83 13.55
N GLY A 154 2.37 -6.89 13.41
CA GLY A 154 3.05 -7.73 12.44
C GLY A 154 4.05 -8.63 13.14
N CYS A 155 4.34 -9.74 12.50
CA CYS A 155 5.24 -10.73 13.03
C CYS A 155 5.99 -11.44 11.91
N ILE A 156 7.26 -11.73 12.17
CA ILE A 156 8.18 -12.33 11.20
C ILE A 156 8.26 -13.84 11.44
N ASP A 157 8.09 -14.64 10.40
CA ASP A 157 8.20 -16.10 10.48
C ASP A 157 9.66 -16.52 10.65
N VAL A 158 10.08 -16.81 11.88
CA VAL A 158 11.43 -17.31 12.15
C VAL A 158 11.47 -18.83 11.90
N GLY A 159 12.40 -19.28 11.06
CA GLY A 159 12.60 -20.72 10.82
C GLY A 159 11.50 -21.40 9.98
N ARG A 160 10.72 -20.65 9.19
CA ARG A 160 9.60 -21.15 8.37
C ARG A 160 8.49 -21.83 9.20
N HIS A 161 8.26 -21.34 10.40
CA HIS A 161 7.12 -21.75 11.22
C HIS A 161 6.14 -20.58 11.31
N PRO A 162 4.83 -20.86 11.44
CA PRO A 162 3.86 -19.80 11.66
C PRO A 162 4.25 -18.98 12.88
N CYS A 163 4.24 -17.66 12.74
CA CYS A 163 4.55 -16.74 13.81
C CYS A 163 3.88 -17.09 15.16
N LYS A 164 4.68 -16.99 16.23
CA LYS A 164 4.29 -16.98 17.63
C LYS A 164 4.76 -15.66 18.25
N PRO A 165 3.88 -14.65 18.42
CA PRO A 165 4.28 -13.31 18.84
C PRO A 165 5.05 -13.24 20.16
N GLU A 166 4.88 -14.24 21.04
CA GLU A 166 5.58 -14.36 22.31
C GLU A 166 7.03 -14.89 22.19
N LYS A 167 7.43 -15.37 21.00
CA LYS A 167 8.76 -15.94 20.74
C LYS A 167 9.46 -15.34 19.52
N ASP A 168 8.68 -14.84 18.57
CA ASP A 168 9.18 -14.34 17.29
C ASP A 168 9.27 -12.81 17.27
N THR A 169 10.03 -12.29 16.29
CA THR A 169 10.18 -10.84 16.12
C THR A 169 8.84 -10.24 15.70
N ALA A 170 8.24 -9.49 16.61
CA ALA A 170 7.01 -8.76 16.39
C ALA A 170 7.25 -7.26 16.27
N PHE A 171 6.37 -6.56 15.57
CA PHE A 171 6.36 -5.11 15.45
C PHE A 171 4.92 -4.59 15.47
N THR A 172 4.75 -3.35 15.91
CA THR A 172 3.47 -2.64 15.81
C THR A 172 3.48 -1.72 14.60
N PHE A 173 2.30 -1.36 14.11
CA PHE A 173 2.19 -0.35 13.08
C PHE A 173 0.81 0.31 13.06
N THR A 174 0.75 1.45 12.37
CA THR A 174 -0.50 2.11 11.95
C THR A 174 -0.46 2.36 10.45
N GLY A 175 -1.60 2.61 9.84
CA GLY A 175 -1.68 2.85 8.41
C GLY A 175 -2.71 3.88 7.99
N THR A 176 -2.51 4.41 6.80
CA THR A 176 -3.47 5.29 6.11
C THR A 176 -3.75 4.71 4.73
N PHE A 177 -5.01 4.40 4.47
CA PHE A 177 -5.51 4.07 3.14
C PHE A 177 -5.83 5.37 2.42
N ARG A 178 -5.28 5.56 1.22
CA ARG A 178 -5.68 6.63 0.31
C ARG A 178 -6.33 6.00 -0.91
N LEU A 179 -7.64 6.20 -1.03
CA LEU A 179 -8.40 5.71 -2.17
C LEU A 179 -8.23 6.71 -3.33
N PRO A 180 -7.91 6.25 -4.54
CA PRO A 180 -7.74 7.14 -5.68
C PRO A 180 -9.10 7.66 -6.14
N PHE A 181 -9.13 8.93 -6.55
CA PHE A 181 -10.29 9.55 -7.16
C PHE A 181 -9.88 10.42 -8.35
N ALA A 182 -10.85 10.76 -9.18
CA ALA A 182 -10.69 11.76 -10.24
C ALA A 182 -11.55 12.98 -9.93
N LEU A 183 -11.29 14.07 -10.65
CA LEU A 183 -12.06 15.30 -10.57
C LEU A 183 -12.96 15.47 -11.80
N THR A 184 -14.15 16.02 -11.61
CA THR A 184 -14.96 16.61 -12.67
C THR A 184 -14.34 17.94 -13.11
N ALA A 185 -14.86 18.54 -14.19
CA ALA A 185 -14.46 19.89 -14.60
C ALA A 185 -14.80 20.96 -13.53
N THR A 186 -15.79 20.69 -12.67
CA THR A 186 -16.19 21.55 -11.55
C THR A 186 -15.42 21.27 -10.26
N GLY A 187 -14.49 20.31 -10.26
CA GLY A 187 -13.66 19.96 -9.10
C GLY A 187 -14.33 18.98 -8.12
N GLU A 188 -15.42 18.34 -8.51
CA GLU A 188 -16.10 17.33 -7.68
C GLU A 188 -15.40 15.97 -7.80
N HIS A 189 -15.44 15.19 -6.72
CA HIS A 189 -14.90 13.84 -6.71
C HIS A 189 -15.74 12.91 -7.60
N ARG A 190 -15.08 12.08 -8.39
CA ARG A 190 -15.70 11.02 -9.18
C ARG A 190 -14.80 9.79 -9.24
N PRO A 191 -15.34 8.61 -9.61
CA PRO A 191 -14.52 7.43 -9.82
C PRO A 191 -13.43 7.67 -10.87
N PRO A 192 -12.21 7.14 -10.63
CA PRO A 192 -11.13 7.22 -11.59
C PRO A 192 -11.37 6.32 -12.81
N LYS A 193 -10.62 6.58 -13.89
CA LYS A 193 -10.62 5.77 -15.12
C LYS A 193 -9.20 5.33 -15.47
N GLU A 194 -9.09 4.24 -16.21
CA GLU A 194 -7.82 3.70 -16.71
C GLU A 194 -7.03 4.77 -17.48
N ASN A 195 -5.73 4.90 -17.21
CA ASN A 195 -4.82 5.81 -17.93
C ASN A 195 -5.23 7.30 -17.91
N HIS A 196 -6.18 7.71 -17.05
CA HIS A 196 -6.57 9.10 -16.85
C HIS A 196 -5.96 9.71 -15.57
N PRO A 197 -5.87 11.04 -15.47
CA PRO A 197 -5.46 11.73 -14.25
C PRO A 197 -6.30 11.29 -13.05
N ALA A 198 -5.62 10.97 -11.96
CA ALA A 198 -6.22 10.56 -10.69
C ALA A 198 -5.36 11.11 -9.55
N TYR A 199 -5.96 11.22 -8.38
CA TYR A 199 -5.36 11.85 -7.21
C TYR A 199 -5.64 11.03 -5.95
N TYR A 200 -4.73 11.14 -4.98
CA TYR A 200 -4.97 10.85 -3.58
C TYR A 200 -5.18 12.15 -2.81
N LEU A 201 -5.87 12.07 -1.68
CA LEU A 201 -6.00 13.19 -0.75
C LEU A 201 -4.91 13.11 0.31
N ALA A 202 -4.21 14.21 0.57
CA ALA A 202 -3.18 14.29 1.60
C ALA A 202 -3.77 14.37 3.02
N ASP A 203 -2.90 14.34 4.04
CA ASP A 203 -3.29 14.35 5.46
C ASP A 203 -4.08 15.60 5.89
N ASP A 204 -3.92 16.72 5.18
CA ASP A 204 -4.67 17.96 5.43
C ASP A 204 -6.09 17.94 4.84
N LEU A 205 -6.48 16.83 4.19
CA LEU A 205 -7.74 16.61 3.50
C LEU A 205 -8.05 17.65 2.40
N ARG A 206 -7.02 18.33 1.89
CA ARG A 206 -7.17 19.42 0.90
C ARG A 206 -6.20 19.28 -0.25
N LYS A 207 -4.93 19.01 0.06
CA LYS A 207 -3.89 18.90 -0.95
C LYS A 207 -4.10 17.60 -1.74
N LEU A 208 -4.11 17.77 -3.06
CA LEU A 208 -4.13 16.66 -4.00
C LEU A 208 -2.71 16.15 -4.23
N LEU A 209 -2.55 14.83 -4.17
CA LEU A 209 -1.34 14.14 -4.56
C LEU A 209 -1.64 13.42 -5.87
N THR A 210 -0.89 13.72 -6.93
CA THR A 210 -1.06 13.03 -8.21
C THR A 210 -0.76 11.54 -8.05
N VAL A 211 -1.59 10.68 -8.64
CA VAL A 211 -1.27 9.25 -8.79
C VAL A 211 -0.21 9.12 -9.88
N GLU A 212 0.97 8.69 -9.49
CA GLU A 212 2.12 8.51 -10.39
C GLU A 212 1.98 7.23 -11.24
N PRO A 213 2.69 7.13 -12.38
CA PRO A 213 2.61 5.95 -13.25
C PRO A 213 2.93 4.62 -12.55
N ASN A 214 3.85 4.62 -11.59
CA ASN A 214 4.26 3.43 -10.82
C ASN A 214 3.30 3.09 -9.65
N GLU A 215 2.22 3.84 -9.50
CA GLU A 215 1.18 3.66 -8.47
C GLU A 215 -0.11 3.09 -9.10
N ARG A 216 0.01 2.60 -10.34
CA ARG A 216 -1.07 2.05 -11.14
C ARG A 216 -0.87 0.56 -11.34
N SER A 217 -1.97 -0.19 -11.35
CA SER A 217 -2.02 -1.58 -11.76
C SER A 217 -2.72 -1.65 -13.12
N LEU A 218 -2.01 -2.06 -14.16
CA LEU A 218 -2.51 -2.09 -15.53
C LEU A 218 -3.19 -0.77 -15.96
N GLY A 219 -2.62 0.37 -15.59
CA GLY A 219 -3.16 1.70 -15.91
C GLY A 219 -4.25 2.21 -14.96
N MET A 220 -4.84 1.33 -14.14
CA MET A 220 -5.81 1.69 -13.11
C MET A 220 -5.09 2.26 -11.87
N PRO A 221 -5.52 3.42 -11.34
CA PRO A 221 -4.95 3.93 -10.10
C PRO A 221 -5.32 3.01 -8.94
N THR A 222 -4.34 2.68 -8.10
CA THR A 222 -4.49 1.71 -7.00
C THR A 222 -4.79 2.39 -5.67
N VAL A 223 -5.35 1.66 -4.71
CA VAL A 223 -5.34 2.12 -3.31
C VAL A 223 -3.89 2.16 -2.81
N ARG A 224 -3.51 3.29 -2.20
CA ARG A 224 -2.19 3.44 -1.56
C ARG A 224 -2.35 3.23 -0.06
N LEU A 225 -1.60 2.27 0.49
CA LEU A 225 -1.50 2.05 1.93
C LEU A 225 -0.13 2.52 2.44
N GLU A 226 -0.15 3.57 3.26
CA GLU A 226 1.05 4.13 3.91
C GLU A 226 1.14 3.62 5.34
N ILE A 227 2.19 2.86 5.66
CA ILE A 227 2.42 2.21 6.95
C ILE A 227 3.49 2.95 7.75
N LYS A 228 3.24 3.12 9.05
CA LYS A 228 4.16 3.68 10.05
C LYS A 228 4.42 2.63 11.12
N PHE A 229 5.68 2.25 11.31
CA PHE A 229 6.12 1.33 12.36
C PHE A 229 6.32 2.06 13.68
#